data_AF-A0A947XYG2-F1
#
_entry.id   AF-A0A947XYG2-F1
#
_cell.length_a   1.000
_cell.length_b   1.000
_cell.length_c   1.000
_cell.angle_alpha   90.00
_cell.angle_beta   90.00
_cell.angle_gamma   90.00
#
_symmetry.space_group_name_H-M   'P 1'
#
loop_
_entity.id
_entity.type
_entity.pdbx_description
1 polymer ?
#
loop_
_entity_poly.entity_id
_entity_poly.type
_entity_poly.pdbx_seq_one_letter_code
_entity_poly.pdbx_strand_id
1 'polypeptide(L)'
;MNQHSICAGFGARLVILGFGCIGRGVLPLLLRHIAIQPGQIRIVTDRDTHRDVADRHGVALRVQALTRENYRSVLAEELGPGDFLLNLSINVGSVDLVAWCQRYGVCYLDACIEPWAGGYYDAALTP
;
A
#
# COMPACT_ATOMS: atom_id res chain seq x y z
N MET A 1 28.38 11.78 8.18
CA MET A 1 26.91 11.66 8.00
C MET A 1 26.69 11.44 6.51
N ASN A 2 26.16 10.29 6.10
CA ASN A 2 25.94 10.03 4.68
C ASN A 2 24.82 10.94 4.17
N GLN A 3 25.18 11.89 3.30
CA GLN A 3 24.24 12.77 2.64
C GLN A 3 23.54 11.96 1.55
N HIS A 4 22.25 11.68 1.73
CA HIS A 4 21.47 10.95 0.74
C HIS A 4 20.82 11.96 -0.21
N SER A 5 20.91 11.71 -1.51
CA SER A 5 20.22 12.55 -2.50
C SER A 5 18.72 12.29 -2.48
N ILE A 6 17.94 13.37 -2.62
CA ILE A 6 16.51 13.30 -2.93
C ILE A 6 16.37 13.01 -4.42
N CYS A 7 15.63 11.95 -4.76
CA CYS A 7 15.47 11.45 -6.11
C CYS A 7 14.30 12.11 -6.86
N ALA A 8 13.25 12.52 -6.14
CA ALA A 8 12.06 13.11 -6.74
C ALA A 8 11.25 13.98 -5.75
N GLY A 9 10.51 14.95 -6.29
CA GLY A 9 9.46 15.67 -5.57
C GLY A 9 8.17 14.86 -5.49
N PHE A 10 7.45 14.90 -4.37
CA PHE A 10 6.19 14.17 -4.20
C PHE A 10 5.13 15.03 -3.52
N GLY A 11 4.20 15.56 -4.32
CA GLY A 11 3.13 16.46 -3.85
C GLY A 11 1.81 15.76 -3.51
N ALA A 12 1.69 14.46 -3.78
CA ALA A 12 0.44 13.71 -3.62
C ALA A 12 0.37 12.95 -2.28
N ARG A 13 -0.76 12.29 -2.01
CA ARG A 13 -0.88 11.31 -0.92
C ARG A 13 -0.38 9.95 -1.39
N LEU A 14 0.25 9.21 -0.48
CA LEU A 14 0.69 7.83 -0.69
C LEU A 14 -0.05 6.90 0.27
N VAL A 15 -0.76 5.91 -0.27
CA VAL A 15 -1.29 4.79 0.51
C VAL A 15 -0.40 3.58 0.29
N ILE A 16 0.19 3.07 1.38
CA ILE A 16 0.86 1.77 1.41
C ILE A 16 -0.18 0.74 1.86
N LEU A 17 -0.54 -0.18 0.95
CA LEU A 17 -1.43 -1.29 1.25
C LEU A 17 -0.60 -2.53 1.62
N GLY A 18 -0.75 -3.01 2.85
CA GLY A 18 0.06 -4.08 3.43
C GLY A 18 1.31 -3.55 4.13
N PHE A 19 1.55 -4.00 5.36
CA PHE A 19 2.70 -3.55 6.17
C PHE A 19 3.55 -4.70 6.72
N GLY A 20 3.81 -5.69 5.86
CA GLY A 20 4.70 -6.82 6.13
C GLY A 20 6.19 -6.47 6.09
N CYS A 21 7.03 -7.41 5.66
CA CYS A 21 8.48 -7.18 5.55
C CYS A 21 8.83 -6.10 4.52
N ILE A 22 8.22 -6.12 3.33
CA ILE A 22 8.51 -5.16 2.26
C ILE A 22 8.04 -3.76 2.64
N GLY A 23 6.80 -3.61 3.13
CA GLY A 23 6.28 -2.31 3.59
C GLY A 23 7.16 -1.65 4.64
N ARG A 24 7.62 -2.42 5.64
CA ARG A 24 8.54 -1.92 6.67
C ARG A 24 9.94 -1.61 6.14
N GLY A 25 10.43 -2.36 5.16
CA GLY A 25 11.72 -2.11 4.52
C GLY A 25 11.72 -0.87 3.60
N VAL A 26 10.61 -0.62 2.92
CA VAL A 26 10.48 0.47 1.93
C VAL A 26 10.15 1.80 2.60
N LEU A 27 9.35 1.82 3.67
CA LEU A 27 8.97 3.06 4.37
C LEU A 27 10.17 3.99 4.71
N PRO A 28 11.25 3.54 5.37
CA PRO A 28 12.39 4.41 5.66
C PRO A 28 13.13 4.85 4.39
N LEU A 29 13.09 4.07 3.31
CA LEU A 29 13.70 4.45 2.02
C LEU A 29 12.92 5.57 1.35
N LEU A 30 11.59 5.50 1.38
CA LEU A 30 10.70 6.57 0.87
C LEU A 30 10.97 7.88 1.61
N LEU A 31 10.95 7.85 2.94
CA LEU A 31 11.21 9.03 3.77
C LEU A 31 12.63 9.59 3.61
N ARG A 32 13.59 8.74 3.20
CA ARG A 32 14.99 9.14 3.00
C ARG A 32 15.27 9.73 1.61
N HIS A 33 14.60 9.24 0.57
CA HIS A 33 14.95 9.54 -0.83
C HIS A 33 13.89 10.28 -1.62
N ILE A 34 12.66 10.35 -1.13
CA ILE A 34 11.57 11.07 -1.79
C ILE A 34 11.27 12.29 -0.94
N ALA A 35 11.06 13.45 -1.56
CA ALA A 35 10.57 14.63 -0.84
C ALA A 35 9.08 14.45 -0.51
N ILE A 36 8.81 13.56 0.45
CA ILE A 36 7.50 13.20 0.99
C ILE A 36 7.53 13.36 2.51
N GLN A 37 6.50 13.96 3.07
CA GLN A 37 6.34 14.09 4.52
C GLN A 37 5.59 12.89 5.10
N PRO A 38 5.87 12.45 6.34
CA PRO A 38 5.14 11.35 6.98
C PRO A 38 3.61 11.53 6.95
N GLY A 39 3.12 12.76 7.10
CA GLY A 39 1.69 13.07 7.05
C GLY A 39 1.03 12.87 5.67
N GLN A 40 1.81 12.74 4.60
CA GLN A 40 1.32 12.37 3.27
C GLN A 40 1.17 10.85 3.11
N ILE A 41 1.70 10.05 4.03
CA ILE A 41 1.69 8.60 3.96
C ILE A 41 0.60 8.05 4.86
N ARG A 42 -0.17 7.10 4.34
CA ARG A 42 -1.12 6.30 5.07
C ARG A 42 -0.79 4.82 4.87
N ILE A 43 -0.82 4.04 5.95
CA ILE A 43 -0.72 2.58 5.86
C ILE A 43 -2.10 1.97 6.07
N VAL A 44 -2.52 1.08 5.17
CA VAL A 44 -3.72 0.24 5.33
C VAL A 44 -3.28 -1.21 5.37
N THR A 45 -3.65 -1.96 6.40
CA THR A 45 -3.19 -3.35 6.58
C THR A 45 -4.24 -4.20 7.29
N ASP A 46 -4.16 -5.52 7.14
CA ASP A 46 -5.12 -6.47 7.72
C ASP A 46 -4.94 -6.71 9.23
N ARG A 47 -3.79 -6.29 9.80
CA ARG A 47 -3.37 -6.56 11.18
C ARG A 47 -2.61 -5.41 11.80
N ASP A 48 -2.66 -5.30 13.13
CA ASP A 48 -2.01 -4.22 13.88
C ASP A 48 -0.57 -4.52 14.35
N THR A 49 0.01 -5.65 13.92
CA THR A 49 1.24 -6.22 14.49
C THR A 49 2.49 -5.35 14.37
N HIS A 50 2.46 -4.29 13.55
CA HIS A 50 3.61 -3.44 13.25
C HIS A 50 3.31 -1.94 13.39
N ARG A 51 2.27 -1.59 14.17
CA ARG A 51 1.93 -0.19 14.44
C ARG A 51 3.09 0.59 15.06
N ASP A 52 3.87 -0.03 15.95
CA ASP A 52 5.07 0.56 16.57
C ASP A 52 6.10 1.05 15.53
N VAL A 53 6.23 0.37 14.39
CA VAL A 53 7.11 0.78 13.30
C VAL A 53 6.56 2.01 12.60
N ALA A 54 5.25 2.04 12.33
CA ALA A 54 4.59 3.18 11.70
C ALA A 54 4.65 4.44 12.58
N ASP A 55 4.39 4.28 13.88
CA ASP A 55 4.40 5.38 14.86
C ASP A 55 5.80 5.98 15.01
N ARG A 56 6.86 5.16 15.00
CA ARG A 56 8.26 5.65 15.01
C ARG A 56 8.60 6.53 13.81
N HIS A 57 7.90 6.36 12.70
CA HIS A 57 8.05 7.18 11.50
C HIS A 57 7.02 8.30 11.40
N GLY A 58 6.10 8.44 12.36
CA GLY A 58 5.03 9.44 12.34
C GLY A 58 3.98 9.19 11.24
N VAL A 59 3.79 7.93 10.83
CA VAL A 59 2.88 7.54 9.75
C VAL A 59 1.62 6.90 10.32
N ALA A 60 0.46 7.38 9.88
CA ALA A 60 -0.82 6.89 10.37
C ALA A 60 -1.20 5.52 9.78
N LEU A 61 -1.57 4.57 10.62
CA LEU A 61 -1.97 3.21 10.22
C LEU A 61 -3.46 2.93 10.47
N ARG A 62 -4.16 2.41 9.45
CA ARG A 62 -5.52 1.86 9.48
C ARG A 62 -5.46 0.34 9.46
N VAL A 63 -6.13 -0.30 10.42
CA VAL A 63 -6.33 -1.75 10.41
C VAL A 63 -7.66 -2.04 9.73
N GLN A 64 -7.60 -2.47 8.47
CA GLN A 64 -8.75 -2.83 7.66
C GLN A 64 -8.27 -3.80 6.56
N ALA A 65 -8.71 -5.05 6.64
CA ALA A 65 -8.49 -6.01 5.56
C ALA A 65 -9.30 -5.58 4.32
N LEU A 66 -8.65 -5.57 3.17
CA LEU A 66 -9.32 -5.38 1.88
C LEU A 66 -9.85 -6.72 1.39
N THR A 67 -11.10 -6.70 0.94
CA THR A 67 -11.80 -7.83 0.34
C THR A 67 -12.41 -7.40 -0.99
N ARG A 68 -12.86 -8.36 -1.79
CA ARG A 68 -13.49 -8.07 -3.08
C ARG A 68 -14.74 -7.21 -2.95
N GLU A 69 -15.41 -7.30 -1.81
CA GLU A 69 -16.64 -6.59 -1.48
C GLU A 69 -16.39 -5.16 -1.02
N ASN A 70 -15.29 -4.90 -0.31
CA ASN A 70 -15.05 -3.62 0.37
C ASN A 70 -13.96 -2.75 -0.27
N TYR A 71 -13.10 -3.29 -1.15
CA TYR A 71 -11.89 -2.57 -1.56
C TYR A 71 -12.20 -1.22 -2.22
N ARG A 72 -13.29 -1.13 -2.99
CA ARG A 72 -13.69 0.10 -3.67
C ARG A 72 -14.03 1.22 -2.69
N SER A 73 -14.76 0.91 -1.61
CA SER A 73 -15.13 1.91 -0.61
C SER A 73 -13.92 2.32 0.22
N VAL A 74 -13.11 1.35 0.66
CA VAL A 74 -11.90 1.63 1.45
C VAL A 74 -10.90 2.47 0.65
N LEU A 75 -10.67 2.16 -0.64
CA LEU A 75 -9.78 2.96 -1.47
C LEU A 75 -10.33 4.36 -1.75
N ALA A 76 -11.64 4.50 -1.96
CA ALA A 76 -12.27 5.81 -2.17
C ALA A 76 -12.21 6.73 -0.93
N GLU A 77 -12.14 6.16 0.28
CA GLU A 77 -11.92 6.92 1.52
C GLU A 77 -10.48 7.41 1.68
N GLU A 78 -9.51 6.72 1.07
CA GLU A 78 -8.08 6.96 1.30
C GLU A 78 -7.37 7.65 0.14
N LEU A 79 -7.93 7.62 -1.08
CA LEU A 79 -7.27 8.06 -2.32
C LEU A 79 -8.21 8.89 -3.20
N GLY A 80 -7.66 9.93 -3.82
CA GLY A 80 -8.28 10.69 -4.90
C GLY A 80 -7.41 10.79 -6.16
N PRO A 81 -7.90 11.42 -7.23
CA PRO A 81 -7.14 11.59 -8.47
C PRO A 81 -5.77 12.26 -8.23
N GLY A 82 -4.71 11.67 -8.79
CA GLY A 82 -3.33 12.11 -8.62
C GLY A 82 -2.58 11.48 -7.43
N ASP A 83 -3.29 10.78 -6.54
CA ASP A 83 -2.67 10.04 -5.44
C ASP A 83 -2.02 8.74 -5.91
N PHE A 84 -1.26 8.10 -5.01
CA PHE A 84 -0.48 6.91 -5.30
C PHE A 84 -0.86 5.75 -4.37
N LEU A 85 -1.21 4.61 -4.94
CA LEU A 85 -1.37 3.33 -4.25
C LEU A 85 -0.13 2.46 -4.46
N LEU A 86 0.61 2.22 -3.38
CA LEU A 86 1.72 1.27 -3.34
C LEU A 86 1.23 -0.02 -2.68
N ASN A 87 0.91 -1.04 -3.49
CA ASN A 87 0.41 -2.32 -3.03
C ASN A 87 1.55 -3.28 -2.70
N LEU A 88 1.71 -3.56 -1.41
CA LEU A 88 2.68 -4.49 -0.81
C LEU A 88 1.96 -5.53 0.07
N SER A 89 0.70 -5.83 -0.28
CA SER A 89 -0.15 -6.77 0.43
C SER A 89 -0.12 -8.16 -0.20
N ILE A 90 -0.73 -9.11 0.52
CA ILE A 90 -1.01 -10.46 0.03
C ILE A 90 -2.52 -10.69 0.05
N ASN A 91 -3.02 -11.64 -0.74
CA ASN A 91 -4.43 -12.00 -0.83
C ASN A 91 -5.38 -10.88 -1.30
N VAL A 92 -4.86 -9.85 -1.98
CA VAL A 92 -5.64 -8.73 -2.53
C VAL A 92 -5.47 -8.72 -4.04
N GLY A 93 -6.58 -8.73 -4.79
CA GLY A 93 -6.54 -8.90 -6.25
C GLY A 93 -5.91 -7.72 -7.00
N SER A 94 -4.66 -7.84 -7.47
CA SER A 94 -3.92 -6.78 -8.18
C SER A 94 -4.68 -6.27 -9.41
N VAL A 95 -5.31 -7.17 -10.19
CA VAL A 95 -6.07 -6.79 -11.41
C VAL A 95 -7.23 -5.84 -11.07
N ASP A 96 -7.96 -6.12 -9.99
CA ASP A 96 -9.09 -5.29 -9.55
C ASP A 96 -8.61 -3.95 -9.01
N LEU A 97 -7.43 -3.89 -8.37
CA LEU A 97 -6.82 -2.65 -7.89
C LEU A 97 -6.31 -1.78 -9.04
N VAL A 98 -5.61 -2.36 -10.02
CA VAL A 98 -5.14 -1.65 -11.22
C VAL A 98 -6.32 -1.04 -11.97
N ALA A 99 -7.38 -1.82 -12.20
CA ALA A 99 -8.58 -1.34 -12.90
C ALA A 99 -9.26 -0.18 -12.14
N TRP A 100 -9.34 -0.27 -10.81
CA TRP A 100 -9.88 0.82 -9.99
C TRP A 100 -8.98 2.06 -10.06
N CYS A 101 -7.67 1.91 -9.87
CA CYS A 101 -6.73 3.03 -9.89
C CYS A 101 -6.75 3.77 -11.23
N GLN A 102 -6.77 3.04 -12.36
CA GLN A 102 -6.90 3.64 -13.69
C GLN A 102 -8.21 4.42 -13.84
N ARG A 103 -9.34 3.86 -13.36
CA ARG A 103 -10.65 4.52 -13.45
C ARG A 103 -10.72 5.82 -12.65
N TYR A 104 -10.06 5.89 -11.49
CA TYR A 104 -10.11 7.03 -10.58
C TYR A 104 -8.89 7.95 -10.66
N GLY A 105 -7.99 7.74 -11.63
CA GLY A 105 -6.83 8.59 -11.86
C GLY A 105 -5.77 8.49 -10.76
N VAL A 106 -5.63 7.31 -10.14
CA VAL A 106 -4.65 7.02 -9.08
C VAL A 106 -3.48 6.26 -9.70
N CYS A 107 -2.25 6.65 -9.34
CA CYS A 107 -1.04 5.91 -9.73
C CYS A 107 -0.94 4.60 -8.93
N TYR A 108 -0.48 3.53 -9.56
CA TYR A 108 -0.41 2.20 -8.93
C TYR A 108 0.98 1.58 -9.13
N LEU A 109 1.49 0.92 -8.09
CA LEU A 109 2.65 0.04 -8.16
C LEU A 109 2.47 -1.14 -7.20
N ASP A 110 2.85 -2.34 -7.63
CA ASP A 110 2.96 -3.52 -6.79
C ASP A 110 4.31 -4.24 -6.95
N ALA A 111 4.53 -5.26 -6.12
CA ALA A 111 5.69 -6.15 -6.20
C ALA A 111 5.34 -7.53 -6.79
N CYS A 112 4.06 -7.83 -6.97
CA CYS A 112 3.56 -9.09 -7.53
C CYS A 112 2.14 -8.93 -8.09
N ILE A 113 1.78 -9.82 -9.01
CA ILE A 113 0.39 -10.00 -9.43
C ILE A 113 -0.25 -10.98 -8.44
N GLU A 114 -1.10 -10.43 -7.57
CA GLU A 114 -1.70 -11.14 -6.45
C GLU A 114 -3.17 -11.47 -6.76
N PRO A 115 -3.67 -12.69 -6.50
CA PRO A 115 -5.09 -12.99 -6.52
C PRO A 115 -5.78 -12.55 -5.22
N TRP A 116 -7.11 -12.47 -5.24
CA TRP A 116 -7.88 -12.41 -3.99
C TRP A 116 -7.65 -13.67 -3.15
N ALA A 117 -7.83 -13.54 -1.83
CA ALA A 117 -7.79 -14.65 -0.89
C ALA A 117 -8.48 -15.91 -1.45
N GLY A 118 -7.76 -17.04 -1.44
CA GLY A 118 -8.25 -18.31 -1.99
C GLY A 118 -7.91 -18.58 -3.45
N GLY A 119 -7.38 -17.60 -4.20
CA GLY A 119 -7.03 -17.77 -5.61
C GLY A 119 -5.67 -18.43 -5.89
N TYR A 120 -4.90 -18.76 -4.86
CA TYR A 120 -3.59 -19.44 -4.99
C TYR A 120 -3.70 -20.95 -5.11
N TYR A 121 -4.79 -21.52 -4.63
CA TYR A 121 -5.02 -22.95 -4.60
C TYR A 121 -6.30 -23.24 -5.36
N ASP A 122 -6.26 -24.26 -6.21
CA ASP A 122 -7.48 -24.87 -6.70
C ASP A 122 -8.03 -25.75 -5.57
N ALA A 123 -9.14 -25.33 -4.97
CA ALA A 123 -9.79 -26.09 -3.90
C ALA A 123 -10.27 -27.48 -4.36
N ALA A 124 -10.32 -27.75 -5.67
CA ALA A 124 -10.60 -29.05 -6.23
C ALA A 124 -9.38 -30.00 -6.27
N LEU A 125 -8.16 -29.49 -6.06
CA LEU A 125 -6.93 -30.28 -6.03
C LEU A 125 -6.56 -30.62 -4.58
N THR A 126 -6.41 -31.92 -4.27
CA THR A 126 -5.81 -32.37 -3.00
C THR A 126 -4.29 -32.18 -3.02
N PRO A 127 -3.65 -31.93 -1.84
CA PRO A 127 -2.21 -31.69 -1.72
C PRO A 127 -1.32 -32.79 -2.28
#